data_AF-A0A3D0V774-F1
#
_entry.id   AF-A0A3D0V774-F1
#
_cell.length_a   1.000
_cell.length_b   1.000
_cell.length_c   1.000
_cell.angle_alpha   90.00
_cell.angle_beta   90.00
_cell.angle_gamma   90.00
#
_symmetry.space_group_name_H-M   'P 1'
#
loop_
_entity.id
_entity.type
_entity.pdbx_description
1 polymer ?
#
loop_
_entity_poly.entity_id
_entity_poly.type
_entity_poly.pdbx_seq_one_letter_code
_entity_poly.pdbx_strand_id
1 'polypeptide(L)'
;MEDQKLLLEQEKEYEREYRLSLWWVEHRVFLRRVGYGLFIAFDIFLLFFVVWSYLDAFVVSYDKEQYAVAEMVAYGQEDLHAYTTSEAAKNLETSSVRVFSLGDSKYDFYTTVINPNWDWWAEFDYRFASGDQEETGTSFILPGEEKPVTALSVASSNPLHFAEVEIENIHWHRLDHLVVGNYPDWFEDRFRLVIEDEVFDPSFVLNEQTIGRISFTVTNEGAFSFYNPVFYVVLWRGTSVVGVTCTTLSSLEAGDSQEVVVNWFGLVPSTSKIEIIPEINIFDPDVYKSLEGKQSLDRQTK
;
A
#
# COMPACT_ATOMS: atom_id res chain seq x y z
N MET A 1 -44.33 68.13 -40.04
CA MET A 1 -45.15 67.29 -39.12
C MET A 1 -44.29 66.54 -38.10
N GLU A 2 -43.02 66.28 -38.38
CA GLU A 2 -42.11 65.52 -37.49
C GLU A 2 -41.56 66.39 -36.33
N ASP A 3 -41.13 67.63 -36.64
CA ASP A 3 -40.63 68.57 -35.62
C ASP A 3 -41.68 68.95 -34.54
N GLN A 4 -42.96 68.99 -34.93
CA GLN A 4 -44.05 69.33 -34.01
C GLN A 4 -44.33 68.20 -33.01
N LYS A 5 -44.08 66.93 -33.40
CA LYS A 5 -44.18 65.78 -32.50
C LYS A 5 -43.00 65.69 -31.54
N LEU A 6 -41.78 65.97 -32.03
CA LEU A 6 -40.57 66.04 -31.19
C LEU A 6 -40.67 67.13 -30.12
N LEU A 7 -41.20 68.31 -30.46
CA LEU A 7 -41.42 69.39 -29.50
C LEU A 7 -42.49 69.01 -28.44
N LEU A 8 -43.56 68.34 -28.85
CA LEU A 8 -44.60 67.84 -27.93
C LEU A 8 -44.11 66.72 -26.99
N GLU A 9 -43.17 65.88 -27.43
CA GLU A 9 -42.52 64.87 -26.57
C GLU A 9 -41.56 65.52 -25.58
N GLN A 10 -40.73 66.47 -26.03
CA GLN A 10 -39.83 67.23 -25.16
C GLN A 10 -40.58 68.05 -24.10
N GLU A 11 -41.71 68.67 -24.46
CA GLU A 11 -42.57 69.39 -23.50
C GLU A 11 -43.19 68.45 -22.47
N LYS A 12 -43.62 67.25 -22.86
CA LYS A 12 -44.16 66.23 -21.94
C LYS A 12 -43.10 65.67 -21.00
N GLU A 13 -41.90 65.42 -21.50
CA GLU A 13 -40.76 65.00 -20.67
C GLU A 13 -40.40 66.10 -19.67
N TYR A 14 -40.32 67.35 -20.13
CA TYR A 14 -40.06 68.50 -19.27
C TYR A 14 -41.15 68.70 -18.19
N GLU A 15 -42.44 68.58 -18.54
CA GLU A 15 -43.53 68.63 -17.55
C GLU A 15 -43.47 67.48 -16.54
N ARG A 16 -43.02 66.29 -16.97
CA ARG A 16 -42.86 65.13 -16.09
C ARG A 16 -41.69 65.34 -15.12
N GLU A 17 -40.55 65.80 -15.61
CA GLU A 17 -39.38 66.13 -14.79
C GLU A 17 -39.67 67.30 -13.84
N TYR A 18 -40.38 68.32 -14.31
CA TYR A 18 -40.80 69.45 -13.49
C TYR A 18 -41.77 69.03 -12.38
N ARG A 19 -42.76 68.17 -12.67
CA ARG A 19 -43.65 67.61 -11.65
C ARG A 19 -42.91 66.73 -10.64
N LEU A 20 -41.97 65.90 -11.08
CA LEU A 20 -41.17 65.05 -10.20
C LEU A 20 -40.25 65.87 -9.30
N SER A 21 -39.64 66.93 -9.83
CA SER A 21 -38.78 67.83 -9.05
C SER A 21 -39.57 68.63 -8.02
N LEU A 22 -40.75 69.15 -8.38
CA LEU A 22 -41.65 69.79 -7.41
C LEU A 22 -42.13 68.82 -6.33
N TRP A 23 -42.58 67.62 -6.72
CA TRP A 23 -43.02 66.59 -5.79
C TRP A 23 -41.89 66.17 -4.83
N TRP A 24 -40.66 66.01 -5.34
CA TRP A 24 -39.49 65.73 -4.53
C TRP A 24 -39.18 66.86 -3.55
N VAL A 25 -39.20 68.13 -3.99
CA VAL A 25 -38.93 69.28 -3.11
C VAL A 25 -39.97 69.39 -1.99
N GLU A 26 -41.23 69.08 -2.29
CA GLU A 26 -42.34 69.08 -1.33
C GLU A 26 -42.24 67.90 -0.35
N HIS A 27 -41.94 66.69 -0.84
CA HIS A 27 -41.97 65.46 -0.04
C HIS A 27 -40.62 65.03 0.55
N ARG A 28 -39.50 65.69 0.22
CA ARG A 28 -38.14 65.33 0.68
C ARG A 28 -38.03 65.19 2.20
N VAL A 29 -38.73 66.03 2.96
CA VAL A 29 -38.67 66.00 4.44
C VAL A 29 -39.45 64.81 4.98
N PHE A 30 -40.58 64.48 4.38
CA PHE A 30 -41.40 63.33 4.75
C PHE A 30 -40.70 62.02 4.42
N LEU A 31 -40.18 61.88 3.19
CA LEU A 31 -39.40 60.71 2.75
C LEU A 31 -38.17 60.48 3.64
N ARG A 32 -37.48 61.55 4.06
CA ARG A 32 -36.35 61.43 4.99
C ARG A 32 -36.76 60.87 6.35
N ARG A 33 -37.91 61.30 6.89
CA ARG A 33 -38.44 60.78 8.18
C ARG A 33 -38.87 59.33 8.07
N VAL A 34 -39.52 58.95 6.97
CA VAL A 34 -39.90 57.54 6.70
C VAL A 34 -38.64 56.67 6.54
N GLY A 35 -37.64 57.15 5.81
CA GLY A 35 -36.35 56.47 5.67
C GLY A 35 -35.66 56.25 7.01
N TYR A 36 -35.61 57.26 7.88
CA TYR A 36 -35.07 57.09 9.24
C TYR A 36 -35.88 56.09 10.07
N GLY A 37 -37.22 56.12 9.98
CA GLY A 37 -38.08 55.16 10.67
C GLY A 37 -37.84 53.71 10.22
N LEU A 38 -37.69 53.48 8.91
CA LEU A 38 -37.36 52.16 8.36
C LEU A 38 -35.97 51.69 8.80
N PHE A 39 -34.98 52.58 8.79
CA PHE A 39 -33.63 52.25 9.26
C PHE A 39 -33.62 51.88 10.75
N ILE A 40 -34.33 52.63 11.59
CA ILE A 40 -34.45 52.33 13.02
C ILE A 40 -35.16 50.99 13.25
N ALA A 41 -36.24 50.72 12.52
CA ALA A 41 -36.95 49.45 12.63
C ALA A 41 -36.08 48.26 12.20
N PHE A 42 -35.31 48.42 11.12
CA PHE A 42 -34.37 47.41 10.64
C PHE A 42 -33.24 47.15 11.65
N ASP A 43 -32.71 48.20 12.26
CA ASP A 43 -31.67 48.09 13.28
C ASP A 43 -32.18 47.37 14.53
N ILE A 44 -33.39 47.70 15.00
CA ILE A 44 -34.04 47.00 16.12
C ILE A 44 -34.24 45.52 15.80
N PHE A 45 -34.66 45.19 14.57
CA PHE A 45 -34.83 43.80 14.15
C PHE A 45 -33.52 43.03 14.14
N LEU A 46 -32.43 43.62 13.63
CA LEU A 46 -31.10 43.02 13.66
C LEU A 46 -30.61 42.80 15.09
N LEU A 47 -30.78 43.79 15.97
CA LEU A 47 -30.43 43.65 17.38
C LEU A 47 -31.22 42.51 18.04
N PHE A 48 -32.51 42.40 17.76
CA PHE A 48 -33.32 41.29 18.27
C PHE A 48 -32.85 39.93 17.74
N PHE A 49 -32.54 39.84 16.45
CA PHE A 49 -32.01 38.61 15.85
C PHE A 49 -30.68 38.19 16.48
N VAL A 50 -29.75 39.14 16.68
CA VAL A 50 -28.46 38.86 17.34
C VAL A 50 -28.69 38.40 18.77
N VAL A 51 -29.48 39.12 19.56
CA VAL A 51 -29.77 38.74 20.95
C VAL A 51 -30.42 37.37 21.03
N TRP A 52 -31.36 37.06 20.13
CA TRP A 52 -31.99 35.76 20.05
C TRP A 52 -31.00 34.65 19.70
N SER A 53 -30.14 34.88 18.69
CA SER A 53 -29.12 33.91 18.29
C SER A 53 -28.13 33.61 19.42
N TYR A 54 -27.73 34.63 20.20
CA TYR A 54 -26.86 34.42 21.36
C TYR A 54 -27.58 33.69 22.49
N LEU A 55 -28.85 34.03 22.76
CA LEU A 55 -29.65 33.32 23.77
C LEU A 55 -29.86 31.85 23.41
N ASP A 56 -30.18 31.55 22.14
CA ASP A 56 -30.35 30.18 21.68
C ASP A 56 -29.04 29.39 21.82
N ALA A 57 -27.93 29.94 21.31
CA ALA A 57 -26.63 29.28 21.36
C ALA A 57 -26.14 29.02 22.80
N PHE A 58 -26.27 29.98 23.72
CA PHE A 58 -25.68 29.88 25.05
C PHE A 58 -26.62 29.34 26.13
N VAL A 59 -27.95 29.40 25.94
CA VAL A 59 -28.92 29.04 26.99
C VAL A 59 -29.80 27.85 26.59
N VAL A 60 -30.20 27.74 25.32
CA VAL A 60 -31.18 26.73 24.88
C VAL A 60 -30.50 25.51 24.25
N SER A 61 -29.48 25.76 23.44
CA SER A 61 -28.83 24.76 22.60
C SER A 61 -27.48 24.30 23.14
N TYR A 62 -26.89 25.02 24.10
CA TYR A 62 -25.58 24.72 24.69
C TYR A 62 -25.51 23.29 25.26
N ASP A 63 -26.49 22.90 26.09
CA ASP A 63 -26.51 21.57 26.68
C ASP A 63 -26.69 20.50 25.59
N LYS A 64 -27.57 20.73 24.61
CA LYS A 64 -27.82 19.79 23.51
C LYS A 64 -26.60 19.58 22.63
N GLU A 65 -25.85 20.65 22.32
CA GLU A 65 -24.61 20.56 21.57
C GLU A 65 -23.52 19.85 22.38
N GLN A 66 -23.39 20.12 23.67
CA GLN A 66 -22.45 19.39 24.52
C GLN A 66 -22.79 17.91 24.64
N TYR A 67 -24.07 17.56 24.77
CA TYR A 67 -24.50 16.17 24.76
C TYR A 67 -24.24 15.51 23.41
N ALA A 68 -24.51 16.18 22.28
CA ALA A 68 -24.22 15.63 20.96
C ALA A 68 -22.72 15.43 20.71
N VAL A 69 -21.87 16.37 21.14
CA VAL A 69 -20.41 16.23 21.06
C VAL A 69 -19.90 15.12 21.99
N ALA A 70 -20.41 15.05 23.22
CA ALA A 70 -20.08 13.99 24.16
C ALA A 70 -20.56 12.62 23.66
N GLU A 71 -21.71 12.55 22.99
CA GLU A 71 -22.28 11.37 22.35
C GLU A 71 -21.40 10.92 21.18
N MET A 72 -20.97 11.84 20.31
CA MET A 72 -20.02 11.54 19.22
C MET A 72 -18.67 11.04 19.75
N VAL A 73 -18.17 11.59 20.85
CA VAL A 73 -16.91 11.15 21.47
C VAL A 73 -17.08 9.80 22.17
N ALA A 74 -18.19 9.57 22.87
CA ALA A 74 -18.42 8.33 23.62
C ALA A 74 -18.76 7.14 22.71
N TYR A 75 -19.71 7.31 21.79
CA TYR A 75 -20.12 6.23 20.88
C TYR A 75 -19.19 6.10 19.68
N GLY A 76 -18.66 7.22 19.16
CA GLY A 76 -17.68 7.17 18.06
C GLY A 76 -16.38 6.48 18.46
N GLN A 77 -16.00 6.47 19.74
CA GLN A 77 -14.83 5.73 20.22
C GLN A 77 -15.03 4.22 20.25
N GLU A 78 -16.21 3.73 20.64
CA GLU A 78 -16.49 2.29 20.59
C GLU A 78 -16.52 1.78 19.15
N ASP A 79 -17.15 2.52 18.23
CA ASP A 79 -17.19 2.18 16.81
C ASP A 79 -15.79 2.25 16.17
N LEU A 80 -14.99 3.27 16.49
CA LEU A 80 -13.61 3.37 16.00
C LEU A 80 -12.71 2.27 16.57
N HIS A 81 -12.86 1.93 17.86
CA HIS A 81 -12.10 0.84 18.46
C HIS A 81 -12.48 -0.50 17.86
N ALA A 82 -13.78 -0.80 17.75
CA ALA A 82 -14.29 -2.01 17.12
C ALA A 82 -13.81 -2.14 15.66
N TYR A 83 -13.87 -1.05 14.89
CA TYR A 83 -13.36 -0.98 13.54
C TYR A 83 -11.83 -1.20 13.48
N THR A 84 -11.06 -0.53 14.35
CA THR A 84 -9.60 -0.66 14.37
C THR A 84 -9.17 -2.08 14.76
N THR A 85 -9.88 -2.72 15.69
CA THR A 85 -9.60 -4.10 16.10
C THR A 85 -10.03 -5.12 15.04
N SER A 86 -11.14 -4.90 14.33
CA SER A 86 -11.56 -5.79 13.24
C SER A 86 -10.65 -5.70 12.01
N GLU A 87 -10.06 -4.53 11.78
CA GLU A 87 -9.16 -4.23 10.65
C GLU A 87 -7.67 -4.42 10.99
N ALA A 88 -7.36 -4.86 12.22
CA ALA A 88 -5.99 -5.13 12.64
C ALA A 88 -5.42 -6.34 11.90
N ALA A 89 -4.11 -6.34 11.67
CA ALA A 89 -3.41 -7.48 11.09
C ALA A 89 -3.56 -8.72 11.99
N LYS A 90 -3.89 -9.85 11.37
CA LYS A 90 -3.88 -11.18 11.96
C LYS A 90 -2.45 -11.71 11.99
N ASN A 91 -2.16 -12.59 12.95
CA ASN A 91 -0.85 -13.24 13.06
C ASN A 91 -0.48 -14.01 11.79
N LEU A 92 0.81 -14.07 11.48
CA LEU A 92 1.35 -14.94 10.45
C LEU A 92 1.15 -16.41 10.84
N GLU A 93 0.85 -17.24 9.84
CA GLU A 93 0.73 -18.68 10.03
C GLU A 93 2.02 -19.36 9.59
N THR A 94 2.47 -20.38 10.34
CA THR A 94 3.68 -21.13 10.02
C THR A 94 3.41 -22.61 9.90
N SER A 95 4.03 -23.23 8.90
CA SER A 95 4.03 -24.69 8.75
C SER A 95 5.02 -25.36 9.71
N SER A 96 4.92 -26.67 9.86
CA SER A 96 5.94 -27.45 10.59
C SER A 96 7.28 -27.41 9.86
N VAL A 97 8.36 -27.21 10.63
CA VAL A 97 9.72 -27.18 10.07
C VAL A 97 10.14 -28.57 9.61
N ARG A 98 10.74 -28.64 8.42
CA ARG A 98 11.40 -29.82 7.88
C ARG A 98 12.90 -29.64 8.01
N VAL A 99 13.58 -30.73 8.40
CA VAL A 99 15.04 -30.79 8.50
C VAL A 99 15.57 -31.74 7.43
N PHE A 100 16.44 -31.24 6.56
CA PHE A 100 17.11 -32.02 5.53
C PHE A 100 18.58 -32.22 5.91
N SER A 101 19.07 -33.47 5.89
CA SER A 101 20.49 -33.73 6.11
C SER A 101 21.24 -33.64 4.78
N LEU A 102 22.28 -32.81 4.73
CA LEU A 102 23.15 -32.64 3.57
C LEU A 102 24.34 -33.61 3.57
N GLY A 103 24.56 -34.33 4.66
CA GLY A 103 25.82 -35.02 4.95
C GLY A 103 26.81 -34.10 5.67
N ASP A 104 27.97 -34.65 6.05
CA ASP A 104 29.07 -33.90 6.68
C ASP A 104 28.65 -33.01 7.86
N SER A 105 27.71 -33.48 8.70
CA SER A 105 27.20 -32.74 9.85
C SER A 105 26.53 -31.39 9.49
N LYS A 106 25.97 -31.27 8.27
CA LYS A 106 25.21 -30.10 7.83
C LYS A 106 23.74 -30.43 7.58
N TYR A 107 22.89 -29.44 7.85
CA TYR A 107 21.44 -29.54 7.72
C TYR A 107 20.85 -28.28 7.12
N ASP A 108 19.75 -28.45 6.39
CA ASP A 108 18.89 -27.34 5.97
C ASP A 108 17.57 -27.41 6.71
N PHE A 109 17.08 -26.26 7.17
CA PHE A 109 15.76 -26.10 7.75
C PHE A 109 14.84 -25.39 6.75
N TYR A 110 13.61 -25.85 6.66
CA TYR A 110 12.60 -25.33 5.76
C TYR A 110 11.24 -25.27 6.44
N THR A 111 10.57 -24.13 6.30
CA THR A 111 9.15 -23.99 6.62
C THR A 111 8.50 -23.02 5.64
N THR A 112 7.17 -22.94 5.66
CA THR A 112 6.42 -21.88 4.97
C THR A 112 5.82 -20.93 5.99
N VAL A 113 5.83 -19.64 5.64
CA VAL A 113 5.14 -18.57 6.37
C VAL A 113 4.06 -18.03 5.46
N ILE A 114 2.86 -17.85 6.00
CA ILE A 114 1.67 -17.39 5.29
C ILE A 114 1.20 -16.09 5.93
N ASN A 115 0.96 -15.08 5.10
CA ASN A 115 0.32 -13.84 5.52
C ASN A 115 -1.17 -13.89 5.17
N PRO A 116 -2.07 -14.11 6.15
CA PRO A 116 -3.51 -14.16 5.89
C PRO A 116 -4.13 -12.78 5.63
N ASN A 117 -3.35 -11.70 5.69
CA ASN A 117 -3.82 -10.33 5.55
C ASN A 117 -3.60 -9.81 4.13
N TRP A 118 -4.66 -9.34 3.49
CA TRP A 118 -4.61 -8.78 2.13
C TRP A 118 -4.33 -7.27 2.11
N ASP A 119 -4.53 -6.59 3.23
CA ASP A 119 -4.31 -5.14 3.37
C ASP A 119 -3.05 -4.79 4.17
N TRP A 120 -2.24 -5.80 4.48
CA TRP A 120 -1.05 -5.65 5.31
C TRP A 120 0.10 -6.48 4.76
N TRP A 121 1.28 -5.89 4.74
CA TRP A 121 2.55 -6.60 4.58
C TRP A 121 3.38 -6.43 5.85
N ALA A 122 4.39 -7.27 6.04
CA ALA A 122 5.22 -7.18 7.23
C ALA A 122 6.70 -7.46 6.95
N GLU A 123 7.54 -6.87 7.79
CA GLU A 123 8.92 -7.30 8.02
C GLU A 123 8.96 -8.06 9.35
N PHE A 124 9.78 -9.09 9.45
CA PHE A 124 9.87 -9.90 10.66
C PHE A 124 11.25 -10.54 10.80
N ASP A 125 11.58 -10.84 12.04
CA ASP A 125 12.71 -11.70 12.38
C ASP A 125 12.20 -13.13 12.58
N TYR A 126 13.05 -14.11 12.31
CA TYR A 126 12.75 -15.50 12.62
C TYR A 126 13.94 -16.17 13.29
N ARG A 127 13.64 -17.12 14.17
CA ARG A 127 14.61 -18.00 14.81
C ARG A 127 14.21 -19.44 14.60
N PHE A 128 15.10 -20.22 13.99
CA PHE A 128 15.05 -21.67 14.04
C PHE A 128 15.79 -22.19 15.27
N ALA A 129 15.18 -23.12 15.99
CA ALA A 129 15.79 -23.81 17.12
C ALA A 129 15.76 -25.33 16.92
N SER A 130 16.90 -25.99 17.08
CA SER A 130 17.04 -27.45 16.96
C SER A 130 18.14 -27.97 17.89
N GLY A 131 17.74 -28.53 19.04
CA GLY A 131 18.70 -28.93 20.08
C GLY A 131 19.46 -27.72 20.61
N ASP A 132 20.79 -27.72 20.47
CA ASP A 132 21.67 -26.61 20.85
C ASP A 132 21.97 -25.65 19.69
N GLN A 133 21.38 -25.87 18.51
CA GLN A 133 21.57 -24.98 17.35
C GLN A 133 20.44 -23.96 17.28
N GLU A 134 20.83 -22.70 17.09
CA GLU A 134 19.93 -21.57 16.85
C GLU A 134 20.41 -20.82 15.62
N GLU A 135 19.50 -20.60 14.67
CA GLU A 135 19.77 -19.85 13.44
C GLU A 135 18.74 -18.74 13.33
N THR A 136 19.20 -17.51 13.18
CA THR A 136 18.33 -16.34 13.06
C THR A 136 18.41 -15.74 11.67
N GLY A 137 17.33 -15.10 11.25
CA GLY A 137 17.30 -14.36 10.01
C GLY A 137 16.20 -13.30 10.03
N THR A 138 16.21 -12.46 9.01
CA THR A 138 15.19 -11.45 8.78
C THR A 138 14.52 -11.73 7.44
N SER A 139 13.24 -11.38 7.32
CA SER A 139 12.51 -11.51 6.07
C SER A 139 11.33 -10.53 6.05
N PHE A 140 10.64 -10.52 4.92
CA PHE A 140 9.39 -9.79 4.72
C PHE A 140 8.34 -10.76 4.20
N ILE A 141 7.07 -10.38 4.25
CA ILE A 141 5.98 -11.13 3.60
C ILE A 141 4.93 -10.17 3.06
N LEU A 142 4.60 -10.37 1.80
CA LEU A 142 3.64 -9.56 1.05
C LEU A 142 2.20 -9.95 1.43
N PRO A 143 1.22 -9.11 1.12
CA PRO A 143 -0.19 -9.38 1.40
C PRO A 143 -0.68 -10.65 0.72
N GLY A 144 -1.31 -11.56 1.49
CA GLY A 144 -1.82 -12.83 0.97
C GLY A 144 -0.75 -13.84 0.52
N GLU A 145 0.55 -13.55 0.72
CA GLU A 145 1.65 -14.39 0.26
C GLU A 145 1.83 -15.63 1.14
N GLU A 146 2.19 -16.75 0.51
CA GLU A 146 2.82 -17.89 1.15
C GLU A 146 4.23 -18.04 0.60
N LYS A 147 5.24 -18.01 1.47
CA LYS A 147 6.65 -18.07 1.06
C LYS A 147 7.48 -19.00 1.93
N PRO A 148 8.58 -19.55 1.37
CA PRO A 148 9.52 -20.33 2.16
C PRO A 148 10.34 -19.43 3.10
N VAL A 149 10.67 -19.97 4.27
CA VAL A 149 11.67 -19.44 5.20
C VAL A 149 12.62 -20.57 5.55
N THR A 150 13.93 -20.29 5.51
CA THR A 150 14.96 -21.33 5.56
C THR A 150 16.16 -20.92 6.38
N ALA A 151 16.84 -21.91 6.99
CA ALA A 151 18.22 -21.78 7.43
C ALA A 151 19.06 -22.85 6.70
N LEU A 152 20.02 -22.41 5.89
CA LEU A 152 20.78 -23.31 5.01
C LEU A 152 22.16 -23.64 5.60
N SER A 153 22.63 -24.86 5.40
CA SER A 153 23.96 -25.34 5.80
C SER A 153 24.29 -25.19 7.30
N VAL A 154 23.29 -25.37 8.16
CA VAL A 154 23.39 -25.37 9.62
C VAL A 154 24.32 -26.50 10.07
N ALA A 155 25.41 -26.16 10.75
CA ALA A 155 26.40 -27.13 11.18
C ALA A 155 26.04 -27.70 12.56
N SER A 156 25.96 -29.03 12.67
CA SER A 156 25.72 -29.72 13.95
C SER A 156 26.48 -31.02 14.06
N SER A 157 27.22 -31.18 15.16
CA SER A 157 27.90 -32.43 15.52
C SER A 157 26.92 -33.55 15.91
N ASN A 158 25.73 -33.19 16.39
CA ASN A 158 24.67 -34.12 16.74
C ASN A 158 23.64 -34.23 15.61
N PRO A 159 23.10 -35.43 15.33
CA PRO A 159 22.00 -35.58 14.38
C PRO A 159 20.79 -34.74 14.73
N LEU A 160 20.34 -33.91 13.78
CA LEU A 160 19.13 -33.08 13.92
C LEU A 160 17.97 -33.74 13.17
N HIS A 161 16.85 -33.93 13.87
CA HIS A 161 15.65 -34.57 13.32
C HIS A 161 14.39 -33.71 13.42
N PHE A 162 14.41 -32.71 14.28
CA PHE A 162 13.31 -31.79 14.52
C PHE A 162 13.87 -30.38 14.61
N ALA A 163 13.09 -29.40 14.22
CA ALA A 163 13.38 -28.00 14.44
C ALA A 163 12.06 -27.27 14.68
N GLU A 164 12.11 -26.16 15.39
CA GLU A 164 10.98 -25.25 15.60
C GLU A 164 11.34 -23.89 15.00
N VAL A 165 10.33 -23.15 14.55
CA VAL A 165 10.50 -21.78 14.06
C VAL A 165 9.66 -20.86 14.92
N GLU A 166 10.26 -19.77 15.38
CA GLU A 166 9.59 -18.69 16.06
C GLU A 166 9.72 -17.43 15.20
N ILE A 167 8.59 -16.75 14.98
CA ILE A 167 8.55 -15.46 14.30
C ILE A 167 8.52 -14.38 15.38
N GLU A 168 9.49 -13.47 15.32
CA GLU A 168 9.72 -12.41 16.30
C GLU A 168 9.70 -11.04 15.60
N ASN A 169 9.55 -9.96 16.38
CA ASN A 169 9.69 -8.57 15.92
C ASN A 169 8.89 -8.22 14.63
N ILE A 170 7.62 -8.64 14.56
CA ILE A 170 6.79 -8.38 13.38
C ILE A 170 6.44 -6.88 13.31
N HIS A 171 6.88 -6.24 12.23
CA HIS A 171 6.57 -4.86 11.87
C HIS A 171 5.53 -4.83 10.75
N TRP A 172 4.28 -4.57 11.13
CA TRP A 172 3.15 -4.52 10.20
C TRP A 172 3.04 -3.16 9.48
N HIS A 173 2.83 -3.21 8.17
CA HIS A 173 2.62 -2.06 7.31
C HIS A 173 1.28 -2.19 6.60
N ARG A 174 0.36 -1.24 6.87
CA ARG A 174 -0.93 -1.18 6.20
C ARG A 174 -0.75 -0.63 4.79
N LEU A 175 -1.41 -1.25 3.81
CA LEU A 175 -1.48 -0.72 2.46
C LEU A 175 -2.29 0.58 2.44
N ASP A 176 -1.76 1.59 1.75
CA ASP A 176 -2.53 2.78 1.40
C ASP A 176 -3.26 2.53 0.08
N HIS A 177 -4.56 2.28 0.14
CA HIS A 177 -5.39 2.04 -1.03
C HIS A 177 -5.52 3.24 -1.97
N LEU A 178 -5.14 4.45 -1.54
CA LEU A 178 -5.05 5.61 -2.43
C LEU A 178 -3.85 5.52 -3.38
N VAL A 179 -2.79 4.82 -2.96
CA VAL A 179 -1.55 4.62 -3.73
C VAL A 179 -1.53 3.27 -4.43
N VAL A 180 -1.93 2.22 -3.72
CA VAL A 180 -1.88 0.82 -4.20
C VAL A 180 -3.15 0.46 -4.98
N GLY A 181 -4.29 1.12 -4.74
CA GLY A 181 -5.54 0.76 -5.39
C GLY A 181 -5.95 -0.68 -5.07
N ASN A 182 -6.15 -1.50 -6.11
CA ASN A 182 -6.35 -2.94 -5.99
C ASN A 182 -4.97 -3.64 -5.91
N TYR A 183 -4.69 -4.31 -4.78
CA TYR A 183 -3.37 -4.91 -4.55
C TYR A 183 -2.99 -5.98 -5.60
N PRO A 184 -3.82 -6.98 -5.93
CA PRO A 184 -3.50 -7.94 -6.99
C PRO A 184 -3.09 -7.29 -8.32
N ASP A 185 -3.87 -6.31 -8.80
CA ASP A 185 -3.54 -5.61 -10.06
C ASP A 185 -2.23 -4.82 -9.92
N TRP A 186 -2.02 -4.14 -8.77
CA TRP A 186 -0.82 -3.37 -8.49
C TRP A 186 0.45 -4.21 -8.37
N PHE A 187 0.31 -5.43 -7.82
CA PHE A 187 1.36 -6.44 -7.70
C PHE A 187 1.75 -6.90 -9.11
N GLU A 188 0.80 -7.32 -9.94
CA GLU A 188 1.04 -7.77 -11.31
C GLU A 188 1.64 -6.67 -12.19
N ASP A 189 1.34 -5.39 -11.96
CA ASP A 189 1.99 -4.30 -12.70
C ASP A 189 3.49 -4.17 -12.39
N ARG A 190 3.94 -4.61 -11.21
CA ARG A 190 5.33 -4.47 -10.74
C ARG A 190 6.12 -5.76 -10.84
N PHE A 191 5.48 -6.89 -10.60
CA PHE A 191 6.11 -8.17 -10.41
C PHE A 191 5.56 -9.19 -11.40
N ARG A 192 6.23 -9.30 -12.55
CA ARG A 192 5.91 -10.28 -13.59
C ARG A 192 7.15 -11.05 -13.98
N LEU A 193 7.49 -12.01 -13.13
CA LEU A 193 8.58 -12.94 -13.38
C LEU A 193 8.00 -14.27 -13.85
N VAL A 194 8.44 -14.70 -15.03
CA VAL A 194 8.08 -15.98 -15.63
C VAL A 194 9.27 -16.92 -15.45
N ILE A 195 9.04 -18.08 -14.84
CA ILE A 195 10.04 -19.14 -14.70
C ILE A 195 9.68 -20.27 -15.65
N GLU A 196 10.65 -20.67 -16.47
CA GLU A 196 10.51 -21.72 -17.48
C GLU A 196 11.77 -22.59 -17.56
N ASP A 197 11.67 -23.69 -18.30
CA ASP A 197 12.77 -24.60 -18.62
C ASP A 197 13.49 -25.17 -17.38
N GLU A 198 12.75 -25.48 -16.32
CA GLU A 198 13.34 -26.05 -15.11
C GLU A 198 13.84 -27.48 -15.34
N VAL A 199 15.14 -27.68 -15.15
CA VAL A 199 15.80 -28.98 -15.33
C VAL A 199 16.62 -29.31 -14.08
N PHE A 200 16.50 -30.55 -13.60
CA PHE A 200 17.34 -31.09 -12.54
C PHE A 200 18.15 -32.28 -13.04
N ASP A 201 19.47 -32.13 -13.04
CA ASP A 201 20.44 -33.21 -13.24
C ASP A 201 20.99 -33.65 -11.87
N PRO A 202 20.55 -34.80 -11.33
CA PRO A 202 21.01 -35.28 -10.04
C PRO A 202 22.44 -35.88 -10.07
N SER A 203 23.05 -36.00 -11.25
CA SER A 203 24.29 -36.73 -11.48
C SER A 203 25.35 -35.92 -12.21
N PHE A 204 25.28 -34.59 -12.11
CA PHE A 204 26.21 -33.69 -12.77
C PHE A 204 27.63 -33.87 -12.20
N VAL A 205 28.63 -34.03 -13.06
CA VAL A 205 30.03 -34.20 -12.64
C VAL A 205 30.77 -32.87 -12.73
N LEU A 206 31.19 -32.33 -11.57
CA LEU A 206 31.99 -31.12 -11.45
C LEU A 206 33.30 -31.45 -10.72
N ASN A 207 34.45 -31.23 -11.36
CA ASN A 207 35.77 -31.48 -10.77
C ASN A 207 35.90 -32.87 -10.11
N GLU A 208 35.47 -33.92 -10.83
CA GLU A 208 35.47 -35.33 -10.37
C GLU A 208 34.50 -35.65 -9.21
N GLN A 209 33.71 -34.68 -8.76
CA GLN A 209 32.64 -34.86 -7.77
C GLN A 209 31.27 -34.92 -8.46
N THR A 210 30.44 -35.89 -8.10
CA THR A 210 29.02 -35.91 -8.51
C THR A 210 28.21 -35.00 -7.59
N ILE A 211 27.53 -34.04 -8.19
CA ILE A 211 26.65 -33.07 -7.53
C ILE A 211 25.30 -33.00 -8.25
N GLY A 212 24.29 -32.45 -7.59
CA GLY A 212 23.08 -32.06 -8.30
C GLY A 212 23.29 -30.74 -9.03
N ARG A 213 22.61 -30.53 -10.16
CA ARG A 213 22.56 -29.25 -10.86
C ARG A 213 21.13 -28.95 -11.25
N ILE A 214 20.70 -27.73 -10.96
CA ILE A 214 19.40 -27.19 -11.34
C ILE A 214 19.65 -26.03 -12.30
N SER A 215 18.94 -25.99 -13.40
CA SER A 215 18.91 -24.86 -14.31
C SER A 215 17.47 -24.44 -14.57
N PHE A 216 17.24 -23.15 -14.71
CA PHE A 216 15.95 -22.58 -15.10
C PHE A 216 16.19 -21.23 -15.79
N THR A 217 15.22 -20.80 -16.60
CA THR A 217 15.22 -19.47 -17.20
C THR A 217 14.25 -18.58 -16.44
N VAL A 218 14.70 -17.40 -16.00
CA VAL A 218 13.82 -16.36 -15.49
C VAL A 218 13.69 -15.26 -16.53
N THR A 219 12.46 -14.90 -16.86
CA THR A 219 12.12 -13.78 -17.74
C THR A 219 11.36 -12.73 -16.93
N ASN A 220 11.85 -11.49 -16.96
CA ASN A 220 11.14 -10.37 -16.37
C ASN A 220 10.27 -9.69 -17.42
N GLU A 221 8.99 -10.03 -17.47
CA GLU A 221 8.01 -9.39 -18.35
C GLU A 221 7.47 -8.05 -17.80
N GLY A 222 7.91 -7.66 -16.60
CA GLY A 222 7.53 -6.43 -15.95
C GLY A 222 8.22 -5.20 -16.55
N ALA A 223 7.73 -4.02 -16.16
CA ALA A 223 8.32 -2.73 -16.55
C ALA A 223 9.50 -2.30 -15.65
N PHE A 224 9.78 -3.05 -14.59
CA PHE A 224 10.73 -2.69 -13.55
C PHE A 224 11.94 -3.62 -13.57
N SER A 225 13.13 -3.04 -13.48
CA SER A 225 14.39 -3.77 -13.30
C SER A 225 14.70 -3.93 -11.81
N PHE A 226 15.31 -5.05 -11.41
CA PHE A 226 15.58 -5.38 -10.01
C PHE A 226 17.07 -5.57 -9.72
N TYR A 227 17.52 -5.13 -8.54
CA TYR A 227 18.80 -5.49 -7.95
C TYR A 227 18.67 -6.72 -7.06
N ASN A 228 19.67 -7.61 -7.10
CA ASN A 228 19.80 -8.73 -6.17
C ASN A 228 18.55 -9.62 -5.98
N PRO A 229 17.73 -9.92 -7.03
CA PRO A 229 16.56 -10.78 -6.83
C PRO A 229 16.99 -12.16 -6.32
N VAL A 230 16.29 -12.64 -5.30
CA VAL A 230 16.52 -13.94 -4.68
C VAL A 230 15.52 -14.94 -5.26
N PHE A 231 15.96 -16.19 -5.44
CA PHE A 231 15.13 -17.29 -5.91
C PHE A 231 15.33 -18.49 -4.99
N TYR A 232 14.27 -18.91 -4.31
CA TYR A 232 14.26 -20.20 -3.64
C TYR A 232 14.02 -21.31 -4.65
N VAL A 233 14.75 -22.39 -4.49
CA VAL A 233 14.63 -23.60 -5.28
C VAL A 233 14.17 -24.71 -4.33
N VAL A 234 12.90 -25.07 -4.45
CA VAL A 234 12.25 -26.08 -3.61
C VAL A 234 12.11 -27.37 -4.39
N LEU A 235 12.70 -28.45 -3.87
CA LEU A 235 12.64 -29.77 -4.47
C LEU A 235 11.52 -30.58 -3.85
N TRP A 236 10.65 -31.13 -4.69
CA TRP A 236 9.49 -31.92 -4.28
C TRP A 236 9.65 -33.39 -4.68
N ARG A 237 9.18 -34.30 -3.82
CA ARG A 237 8.91 -35.71 -4.13
C ARG A 237 7.45 -36.01 -3.81
N GLY A 238 6.62 -36.11 -4.85
CA GLY A 238 5.17 -36.14 -4.69
C GLY A 238 4.68 -34.85 -4.02
N THR A 239 4.08 -34.97 -2.83
CA THR A 239 3.56 -33.84 -2.05
C THR A 239 4.50 -33.40 -0.91
N SER A 240 5.72 -33.93 -0.86
CA SER A 240 6.68 -33.62 0.20
C SER A 240 7.86 -32.86 -0.35
N VAL A 241 8.21 -31.75 0.29
CA VAL A 241 9.49 -31.07 0.10
C VAL A 241 10.60 -31.99 0.62
N VAL A 242 11.63 -32.18 -0.20
CA VAL A 242 12.80 -33.04 0.05
C VAL A 242 14.13 -32.29 0.06
N GLY A 243 14.11 -31.00 -0.27
CA GLY A 243 15.25 -30.12 -0.17
C GLY A 243 14.87 -28.69 -0.52
N VAL A 244 15.62 -27.73 0.00
CA VAL A 244 15.55 -26.33 -0.39
C VAL A 244 16.96 -25.76 -0.56
N THR A 245 17.12 -24.82 -1.48
CA THR A 245 18.29 -23.95 -1.55
C THR A 245 17.85 -22.58 -2.07
N CYS A 246 18.74 -21.60 -2.09
CA CYS A 246 18.47 -20.30 -2.72
C CYS A 246 19.63 -19.84 -3.58
N THR A 247 19.34 -18.96 -4.52
CA THR A 247 20.33 -18.28 -5.34
C THR A 247 19.92 -16.82 -5.54
N THR A 248 20.87 -15.98 -5.94
CA THR A 248 20.63 -14.56 -6.21
C THR A 248 21.28 -14.17 -7.53
N LEU A 249 20.62 -13.28 -8.27
CA LEU A 249 21.21 -12.65 -9.46
C LEU A 249 21.69 -11.26 -9.08
N SER A 250 22.76 -10.74 -9.69
CA SER A 250 23.16 -9.36 -9.41
C SER A 250 22.12 -8.34 -9.87
N SER A 251 21.46 -8.62 -10.99
CA SER A 251 20.36 -7.81 -11.50
C SER A 251 19.53 -8.55 -12.54
N LEU A 252 18.26 -8.18 -12.64
CA LEU A 252 17.33 -8.65 -13.65
C LEU A 252 16.64 -7.45 -14.30
N GLU A 253 16.95 -7.17 -15.56
CA GLU A 253 16.40 -6.02 -16.27
C GLU A 253 14.95 -6.26 -16.73
N ALA A 254 14.19 -5.19 -16.90
CA ALA A 254 12.88 -5.24 -17.53
C ALA A 254 12.97 -5.76 -18.98
N GLY A 255 12.20 -6.79 -19.29
CA GLY A 255 12.17 -7.45 -20.60
C GLY A 255 13.30 -8.47 -20.85
N ASP A 256 14.24 -8.63 -19.92
CA ASP A 256 15.36 -9.56 -20.07
C ASP A 256 15.00 -10.98 -19.61
N SER A 257 15.62 -11.95 -20.28
CA SER A 257 15.62 -13.37 -19.90
C SER A 257 17.03 -13.80 -19.52
N GLN A 258 17.17 -14.48 -18.38
CA GLN A 258 18.46 -14.98 -17.88
C GLN A 258 18.37 -16.46 -17.51
N GLU A 259 19.34 -17.24 -17.97
CA GLU A 259 19.54 -18.61 -17.52
C GLU A 259 20.25 -18.60 -16.16
N VAL A 260 19.67 -19.29 -15.19
CA VAL A 260 20.18 -19.41 -13.82
C VAL A 260 20.58 -20.84 -13.57
N VAL A 261 21.80 -21.05 -13.06
CA VAL A 261 22.33 -22.37 -12.72
C VAL A 261 22.66 -22.42 -11.24
N VAL A 262 22.08 -23.40 -10.55
CA VAL A 262 22.30 -23.66 -9.14
C VAL A 262 22.95 -25.03 -8.97
N ASN A 263 24.11 -25.05 -8.31
CA ASN A 263 24.80 -26.30 -7.97
C ASN A 263 24.34 -26.77 -6.59
N TRP A 264 23.91 -28.02 -6.51
CA TRP A 264 23.44 -28.67 -5.30
C TRP A 264 24.53 -29.55 -4.71
N PHE A 265 25.15 -29.08 -3.63
CA PHE A 265 26.20 -29.82 -2.94
C PHE A 265 25.60 -30.70 -1.83
N GLY A 266 26.21 -31.87 -1.60
CA GLY A 266 25.77 -32.81 -0.56
C GLY A 266 24.88 -33.92 -1.10
N LEU A 267 24.02 -34.47 -0.23
CA LEU A 267 23.12 -35.56 -0.60
C LEU A 267 22.09 -35.09 -1.62
N VAL A 268 22.12 -35.66 -2.82
CA VAL A 268 21.19 -35.33 -3.90
C VAL A 268 19.86 -36.09 -3.69
N PRO A 269 18.74 -35.40 -3.41
CA PRO A 269 17.47 -36.07 -3.21
C PRO A 269 16.88 -36.55 -4.54
N SER A 270 16.12 -37.65 -4.50
CA SER A 270 15.21 -37.98 -5.61
C SER A 270 14.07 -36.95 -5.67
N THR A 271 13.91 -36.32 -6.83
CA THR A 271 13.01 -35.17 -7.08
C THR A 271 12.03 -35.52 -8.20
N SER A 272 10.76 -35.15 -8.03
CA SER A 272 9.70 -35.27 -9.03
C SER A 272 9.24 -33.93 -9.60
N LYS A 273 9.34 -32.84 -8.83
CA LYS A 273 8.99 -31.47 -9.25
C LYS A 273 10.00 -30.50 -8.65
N ILE A 274 10.35 -29.48 -9.43
CA ILE A 274 11.12 -28.32 -8.98
C ILE A 274 10.13 -27.16 -8.90
N GLU A 275 10.25 -26.34 -7.87
CA GLU A 275 9.48 -25.11 -7.74
C GLU A 275 10.45 -23.97 -7.44
N ILE A 276 10.38 -22.93 -8.26
CA ILE A 276 11.23 -21.75 -8.13
C ILE A 276 10.34 -20.61 -7.63
N ILE A 277 10.69 -20.07 -6.47
CA ILE A 277 9.91 -19.01 -5.82
C ILE A 277 10.79 -17.75 -5.76
N PRO A 278 10.50 -16.74 -6.60
CA PRO A 278 11.20 -15.46 -6.52
C PRO A 278 10.82 -14.70 -5.24
N GLU A 279 11.81 -14.06 -4.61
CA GLU A 279 11.66 -13.27 -3.39
C GLU A 279 12.18 -11.85 -3.66
N ILE A 280 11.25 -10.90 -3.81
CA ILE A 280 11.54 -9.48 -3.98
C ILE A 280 10.53 -8.66 -3.16
N ASN A 281 11.02 -7.78 -2.28
CA ASN A 281 10.15 -6.87 -1.56
C ASN A 281 9.77 -5.69 -2.46
N ILE A 282 8.64 -5.79 -3.15
CA ILE A 282 8.17 -4.74 -4.06
C ILE A 282 7.78 -3.43 -3.37
N PHE A 283 7.70 -3.40 -2.03
CA PHE A 283 7.49 -2.18 -1.24
C PHE A 283 8.80 -1.49 -0.84
N ASP A 284 9.93 -2.18 -0.96
CA ASP A 284 11.25 -1.62 -0.71
C ASP A 284 11.73 -0.89 -1.99
N PRO A 285 11.93 0.45 -1.97
CA PRO A 285 12.41 1.18 -3.14
C PRO A 285 13.83 0.78 -3.56
N ASP A 286 14.66 0.23 -2.66
CA ASP A 286 16.06 -0.07 -2.93
C ASP A 286 16.24 -1.33 -3.80
N VAL A 287 15.21 -2.17 -3.92
CA VAL A 287 15.24 -3.34 -4.82
C VAL A 287 15.12 -2.93 -6.29
N TYR A 288 14.58 -1.74 -6.58
CA TYR A 288 14.37 -1.27 -7.94
C TYR A 288 15.63 -0.63 -8.51
N LYS A 289 15.99 -1.00 -9.74
CA LYS A 289 17.04 -0.27 -10.47
C LYS A 289 16.49 1.04 -10.99
N SER A 290 17.30 2.09 -10.86
CA SER A 290 17.04 3.35 -11.54
C SER A 290 16.96 3.11 -13.05
N LEU A 291 15.95 3.68 -13.70
CA LEU A 291 15.84 3.66 -15.16
C LEU A 291 17.08 4.32 -15.78
N GLU A 292 17.95 3.53 -16.42
CA GLU A 292 19.04 4.05 -17.25
C GLU A 292 18.49 4.51 -18.62
N GLY A 293 17.64 5.52 -18.60
CA GLY A 293 17.21 6.23 -19.78
C GLY A 293 18.15 7.39 -20.06
N LYS A 294 18.88 7.37 -21.18
CA LYS A 294 19.35 8.62 -21.80
C LYS A 294 18.10 9.45 -22.02
N GLN A 295 17.90 10.52 -21.25
CA GLN A 295 16.88 11.50 -21.56
C GLN A 295 17.21 12.03 -22.96
N SER A 296 16.57 11.49 -24.00
CA SER A 296 16.54 12.18 -25.27
C SER A 296 15.81 13.47 -24.96
N LEU A 297 16.57 14.56 -24.81
CA LEU A 297 16.05 15.91 -24.84
C LEU A 297 15.29 16.02 -26.16
N ASP A 298 14.01 15.69 -26.13
CA ASP A 298 13.11 15.92 -27.24
C ASP A 298 12.96 17.43 -27.32
N ARG A 299 13.83 18.02 -28.14
CA ARG A 299 13.89 19.44 -28.42
C ARG A 299 12.76 19.75 -29.38
N GLN A 300 11.53 19.60 -28.91
CA GLN A 300 10.34 20.12 -29.55
C GLN A 300 9.64 21.09 -28.60
N THR A 301 10.15 22.31 -28.55
CA THR A 301 9.27 23.48 -28.57
C THR A 301 10.05 24.70 -29.07
N LYS A 302 9.36 25.47 -29.91
CA LYS A 302 9.82 26.58 -30.75
C LYS A 302 10.40 27.75 -29.98
#